data_AF-A0A382ZUT9-F1
#
_entry.id   AF-A0A382ZUT9-F1
#
_cell.length_a   1.000
_cell.length_b   1.000
_cell.length_c   1.000
_cell.angle_alpha   90.00
_cell.angle_beta   90.00
_cell.angle_gamma   90.00
#
_symmetry.space_group_name_H-M   'P 1'
#
loop_
_entity.id
_entity.type
_entity.pdbx_description
1 polymer ?
#
loop_
_entity_poly.entity_id
_entity_poly.type
_entity_poly.pdbx_seq_one_letter_code
_entity_poly.pdbx_strand_id
1 'polypeptide(L)'
;ESQANRRYLYFANQCDVLGEPDMAALFRSTAEGETGHAHGHMEHLIDGGVGDPGTDMPAKEVSEMLASAIHGETHEYTDMYPGMAKTARDEGFDEIADWFETLAKAERSHANRYQKALDSL
;
A
#
# COMPACT_ATOMS: atom_id res chain seq x y z
N GLU A 1 4.80 -7.70 -9.31
CA GLU A 1 5.49 -7.95 -8.02
C GLU A 1 4.72 -7.46 -6.81
N SER A 2 4.35 -6.17 -6.72
CA SER A 2 3.64 -5.63 -5.53
C SER A 2 2.34 -6.37 -5.17
N GLN A 3 1.48 -6.64 -6.17
CA GLN A 3 0.25 -7.42 -5.93
C GLN A 3 0.54 -8.91 -5.70
N ALA A 4 1.55 -9.47 -6.36
CA ALA A 4 1.91 -10.88 -6.19
C ALA A 4 2.36 -11.16 -4.75
N ASN A 5 3.27 -10.33 -4.21
CA ASN A 5 3.72 -10.39 -2.82
C ASN A 5 2.52 -10.40 -1.84
N ARG A 6 1.63 -9.39 -1.92
CA ARG A 6 0.50 -9.26 -0.99
C ARG A 6 -0.46 -10.44 -1.08
N ARG A 7 -0.74 -10.94 -2.28
CA ARG A 7 -1.58 -12.14 -2.47
C ARG A 7 -0.92 -13.39 -1.89
N TYR A 8 0.37 -13.61 -2.13
CA TYR A 8 1.06 -14.81 -1.64
C TYR A 8 1.18 -14.82 -0.12
N LEU A 9 1.39 -13.67 0.52
CA LEU A 9 1.31 -13.58 1.98
C LEU A 9 -0.09 -13.90 2.50
N TYR A 10 -1.14 -13.40 1.83
CA TYR A 10 -2.51 -13.77 2.18
C TYR A 10 -2.76 -15.28 2.01
N PHE A 11 -2.31 -15.88 0.90
CA PHE A 11 -2.44 -17.33 0.66
C PHE A 11 -1.69 -18.13 1.70
N ALA A 12 -0.49 -17.72 2.10
CA ALA A 12 0.25 -18.36 3.19
C ALA A 12 -0.55 -18.37 4.50
N ASN A 13 -1.18 -17.24 4.85
CA ASN A 13 -2.03 -17.17 6.04
C ASN A 13 -3.26 -18.09 5.92
N GLN A 14 -3.85 -18.22 4.73
CA GLN A 14 -4.93 -19.18 4.50
C GLN A 14 -4.44 -20.63 4.62
N CYS A 15 -3.25 -20.95 4.11
CA CYS A 15 -2.65 -22.27 4.27
C CYS A 15 -2.39 -22.63 5.74
N ASP A 16 -1.97 -21.68 6.58
CA ASP A 16 -1.86 -21.92 8.03
C ASP A 16 -3.22 -22.30 8.65
N VAL A 17 -4.28 -21.55 8.30
CA VAL A 17 -5.65 -21.82 8.79
C VAL A 17 -6.16 -23.19 8.33
N LEU A 18 -5.79 -23.60 7.11
CA LEU A 18 -6.17 -24.87 6.52
C LEU A 18 -5.30 -26.06 6.98
N GLY A 19 -4.22 -25.80 7.74
CA GLY A 19 -3.32 -26.85 8.23
C GLY A 19 -2.32 -27.37 7.19
N GLU A 20 -1.93 -26.54 6.23
CA GLU A 20 -1.01 -26.86 5.12
C GLU A 20 0.35 -26.14 5.29
N PRO A 21 1.20 -26.56 6.25
CA PRO A 21 2.40 -25.81 6.63
C PRO A 21 3.46 -25.72 5.52
N ASP A 22 3.61 -26.77 4.70
CA ASP A 22 4.57 -26.78 3.59
C ASP A 22 4.17 -25.78 2.51
N MET A 23 2.87 -25.68 2.21
CA MET A 23 2.36 -24.70 1.24
C MET A 23 2.45 -23.27 1.78
N ALA A 24 2.18 -23.09 3.08
CA ALA A 24 2.35 -21.79 3.73
C ALA A 24 3.81 -21.32 3.66
N ALA A 25 4.77 -22.21 3.91
CA ALA A 25 6.20 -21.92 3.79
C ALA A 25 6.60 -21.57 2.36
N LEU A 26 6.10 -22.33 1.36
CA LEU A 26 6.33 -22.06 -0.05
C LEU A 26 5.83 -20.66 -0.45
N PHE A 27 4.57 -20.34 -0.15
CA PHE A 27 4.01 -19.02 -0.49
C PHE A 27 4.74 -17.86 0.20
N ARG A 28 5.17 -18.04 1.46
CA ARG A 28 5.97 -17.02 2.16
C ARG A 28 7.31 -16.79 1.49
N SER A 29 8.03 -17.87 1.15
CA SER A 29 9.33 -17.77 0.49
C SER A 29 9.19 -17.13 -0.90
N THR A 30 8.15 -17.48 -1.66
CA THR A 30 7.89 -16.83 -2.95
C THR A 30 7.56 -15.35 -2.75
N ALA A 31 6.72 -14.99 -1.78
CA ALA A 31 6.40 -13.59 -1.50
C ALA A 31 7.65 -12.76 -1.15
N GLU A 32 8.58 -13.32 -0.37
CA GLU A 32 9.88 -12.69 -0.07
C GLU A 32 10.70 -12.43 -1.34
N GLY A 33 10.73 -13.39 -2.27
CA GLY A 33 11.31 -13.21 -3.60
C GLY A 33 10.67 -12.05 -4.36
N GLU A 34 9.34 -11.96 -4.36
CA GLU A 34 8.63 -10.86 -5.02
C GLU A 34 8.89 -9.50 -4.38
N THR A 35 9.19 -9.43 -3.07
CA THR A 35 9.67 -8.19 -2.43
C THR A 35 11.00 -7.76 -3.06
N GLY A 36 11.93 -8.71 -3.24
CA GLY A 36 13.21 -8.44 -3.88
C GLY A 36 13.05 -7.94 -5.31
N HIS A 37 12.19 -8.58 -6.11
CA HIS A 37 11.89 -8.13 -7.47
C HIS A 37 11.29 -6.72 -7.49
N ALA A 38 10.29 -6.45 -6.64
CA ALA A 38 9.65 -5.14 -6.56
C ALA A 38 10.65 -4.04 -6.17
N HIS A 39 11.50 -4.27 -5.17
CA HIS A 39 12.50 -3.29 -4.75
C HIS A 39 13.57 -3.05 -5.82
N GLY A 40 14.01 -4.10 -6.53
CA GLY A 40 14.94 -3.92 -7.66
C GLY A 40 14.34 -3.08 -8.79
N HIS A 41 13.05 -3.24 -9.10
CA HIS A 41 12.36 -2.36 -10.05
C HIS A 41 12.29 -0.91 -9.54
N MET A 42 11.94 -0.71 -8.26
CA MET A 42 11.88 0.62 -7.65
C MET A 42 13.24 1.34 -7.67
N GLU A 43 14.32 0.62 -7.36
CA GLU A 43 15.69 1.16 -7.41
C GLU A 43 16.01 1.72 -8.81
N HIS A 44 15.74 0.94 -9.86
CA HIS A 44 15.95 1.41 -11.23
C HIS A 44 15.11 2.62 -11.63
N LEU A 45 13.86 2.71 -11.16
CA LEU A 45 12.98 3.85 -11.44
C LEU A 45 13.45 5.10 -10.71
N ILE A 46 13.80 4.99 -9.43
CA ILE A 46 14.25 6.11 -8.60
C ILE A 46 15.61 6.61 -9.07
N ASP A 47 16.59 5.73 -9.27
CA ASP A 47 17.92 6.13 -9.75
C ASP A 47 17.93 6.57 -11.20
N GLY A 48 17.02 6.02 -12.02
CA GLY A 48 16.78 6.47 -13.38
C GLY A 48 16.10 7.85 -13.47
N GLY A 49 15.68 8.43 -12.34
CA GLY A 49 15.05 9.75 -12.26
C GLY A 49 13.55 9.77 -12.58
N VAL A 50 12.90 8.60 -12.64
CA VAL A 50 11.44 8.49 -12.81
C VAL A 50 10.72 8.80 -11.51
N GLY A 51 11.26 8.35 -10.37
CA GLY A 51 10.64 8.54 -9.05
C GLY A 51 9.72 7.38 -8.64
N ASP A 52 8.77 7.67 -7.75
CA ASP A 52 7.78 6.73 -7.23
C ASP A 52 6.68 6.48 -8.29
N PRO A 53 6.55 5.26 -8.84
CA PRO A 53 5.55 4.96 -9.87
C PRO A 53 4.10 4.94 -9.34
N GLY A 54 3.89 4.99 -8.03
CA GLY A 54 2.56 5.09 -7.44
C GLY A 54 2.00 6.51 -7.40
N THR A 55 2.87 7.52 -7.42
CA THR A 55 2.51 8.94 -7.22
C THR A 55 3.10 9.87 -8.28
N ASP A 56 3.99 9.36 -9.13
CA ASP A 56 4.80 10.12 -10.10
C ASP A 56 5.68 11.22 -9.44
N MET A 57 5.94 11.12 -8.13
CA MET A 57 6.77 12.07 -7.39
C MET A 57 8.23 11.62 -7.27
N PRO A 58 9.19 12.55 -7.12
CA PRO A 58 10.55 12.21 -6.70
C PRO A 58 10.53 11.43 -5.38
N ALA A 59 11.48 10.51 -5.19
CA ALA A 59 11.56 9.67 -4.00
C ALA A 59 13.01 9.23 -3.70
N LYS A 60 14.00 10.08 -4.02
CA LYS A 60 15.41 9.75 -3.85
C LYS A 60 15.93 10.17 -2.47
N GLU A 61 15.53 11.34 -2.02
CA GLU A 61 15.87 11.87 -0.71
C GLU A 61 14.75 11.59 0.31
N VAL A 62 15.09 11.55 1.61
CA VAL A 62 14.11 11.26 2.67
C VAL A 62 12.93 12.26 2.65
N SER A 63 13.21 13.55 2.40
CA SER A 63 12.16 14.56 2.28
C SER A 63 11.23 14.31 1.10
N GLU A 64 11.76 13.81 -0.02
CA GLU A 64 11.00 13.45 -1.22
C GLU A 64 10.15 12.20 -0.99
N MET A 65 10.72 11.17 -0.35
CA MET A 65 9.98 9.95 0.04
C MET A 65 8.79 10.28 0.95
N LEU A 66 9.00 11.16 1.94
CA LEU A 66 7.93 11.62 2.81
C LEU A 66 6.87 12.43 2.04
N ALA A 67 7.29 13.31 1.12
CA ALA A 67 6.36 14.07 0.28
C ALA A 67 5.53 13.15 -0.62
N SER A 68 6.14 12.12 -1.23
CA SER A 68 5.45 11.11 -2.03
C SER A 68 4.41 10.36 -1.18
N ALA A 69 4.81 9.88 0.01
CA ALA A 69 3.90 9.19 0.91
C ALA A 69 2.72 10.09 1.34
N ILE A 70 2.97 11.35 1.71
CA ILE A 70 1.91 12.31 2.05
C ILE A 70 0.94 12.50 0.89
N HIS A 71 1.45 12.59 -0.34
CA HIS A 71 0.64 12.77 -1.54
C HIS A 71 -0.28 11.56 -1.78
N GLY A 72 0.28 10.35 -1.77
CA GLY A 72 -0.48 9.11 -1.93
C GLY A 72 -1.56 8.98 -0.86
N GLU A 73 -1.18 9.03 0.41
CA GLU A 73 -2.10 8.95 1.55
C GLU A 73 -3.20 10.01 1.48
N THR A 74 -2.86 11.24 1.05
CA THR A 74 -3.83 12.32 0.87
C THR A 74 -4.83 12.03 -0.24
N HIS A 75 -4.38 11.52 -1.38
CA HIS A 75 -5.29 11.07 -2.42
C HIS A 75 -6.24 9.97 -1.91
N GLU A 76 -5.70 9.03 -1.12
CA GLU A 76 -6.50 7.93 -0.57
C GLU A 76 -7.62 8.41 0.37
N TYR A 77 -7.31 9.27 1.35
CA TYR A 77 -8.33 9.72 2.31
C TYR A 77 -9.24 10.85 1.82
N THR A 78 -8.85 11.60 0.79
CA THR A 78 -9.65 12.73 0.29
C THR A 78 -10.52 12.38 -0.90
N ASP A 79 -10.10 11.40 -1.71
CA ASP A 79 -10.74 11.09 -2.99
C ASP A 79 -11.06 9.59 -3.11
N MET A 80 -10.04 8.74 -3.13
CA MET A 80 -10.19 7.32 -3.46
C MET A 80 -11.17 6.58 -2.54
N TYR A 81 -10.88 6.53 -1.23
CA TYR A 81 -11.72 5.79 -0.28
C TYR A 81 -13.10 6.44 -0.09
N PRO A 82 -13.25 7.77 0.01
CA PRO A 82 -14.57 8.41 0.01
C PRO A 82 -15.41 8.07 -1.24
N GLY A 83 -14.81 8.07 -2.43
CA GLY A 83 -15.48 7.71 -3.68
C GLY A 83 -15.91 6.25 -3.71
N MET A 84 -15.04 5.35 -3.24
CA MET A 84 -15.34 3.92 -3.10
C MET A 84 -16.46 3.67 -2.08
N ALA A 85 -16.42 4.34 -0.91
CA ALA A 85 -17.46 4.24 0.11
C ALA A 85 -18.81 4.69 -0.43
N LYS A 86 -18.85 5.83 -1.14
CA LYS A 86 -20.07 6.32 -1.79
C LYS A 86 -20.63 5.30 -2.79
N THR A 87 -19.76 4.76 -3.65
CA THR A 87 -20.16 3.76 -4.66
C THR A 87 -20.72 2.51 -4.00
N ALA A 88 -20.03 1.98 -2.98
CA ALA A 88 -20.49 0.83 -2.21
C ALA A 88 -21.86 1.09 -1.54
N ARG A 89 -22.09 2.31 -1.02
CA ARG A 89 -23.39 2.70 -0.44
C ARG A 89 -24.50 2.72 -1.49
N ASP A 90 -24.22 3.31 -2.66
CA ASP A 90 -25.17 3.41 -3.78
C ASP A 90 -25.54 2.02 -4.33
N GLU A 91 -24.63 1.04 -4.26
CA GLU A 91 -24.84 -0.35 -4.68
C GLU A 91 -25.44 -1.24 -3.57
N GLY A 92 -25.66 -0.71 -2.36
CA GLY A 92 -26.27 -1.43 -1.24
C GLY A 92 -25.30 -2.29 -0.40
N PHE A 93 -23.99 -2.07 -0.53
CA PHE A 93 -22.95 -2.75 0.26
C PHE A 93 -22.53 -1.91 1.49
N ASP A 94 -23.45 -1.73 2.45
CA ASP A 94 -23.22 -0.87 3.62
C ASP A 94 -21.96 -1.25 4.44
N GLU A 95 -21.72 -2.54 4.68
CA GLU A 95 -20.54 -3.00 5.44
C GLU A 95 -19.21 -2.66 4.72
N ILE A 96 -19.20 -2.73 3.39
CA ILE A 96 -18.03 -2.39 2.58
C ILE A 96 -17.84 -0.87 2.56
N ALA A 97 -18.92 -0.09 2.50
CA ALA A 97 -18.86 1.36 2.60
C ALA A 97 -18.25 1.81 3.94
N ASP A 98 -18.73 1.26 5.06
CA ASP A 98 -18.23 1.56 6.40
C ASP A 98 -16.75 1.13 6.55
N TRP A 99 -16.34 0.05 5.89
CA TRP A 99 -14.94 -0.34 5.81
C TRP A 99 -14.08 0.68 5.08
N PHE A 100 -14.49 1.14 3.89
CA PHE A 100 -13.77 2.19 3.16
C PHE A 100 -13.70 3.51 3.93
N GLU A 101 -14.75 3.90 4.65
CA GLU A 101 -14.71 5.08 5.54
C GLU A 101 -13.71 4.92 6.70
N THR A 102 -13.54 3.70 7.18
CA THR A 102 -12.54 3.38 8.21
C THR A 102 -11.12 3.50 7.65
N LEU A 103 -10.88 3.01 6.43
CA LEU A 103 -9.60 3.16 5.74
C LEU A 103 -9.26 4.63 5.51
N ALA A 104 -10.19 5.45 5.02
CA ALA A 104 -9.98 6.89 4.86
C ALA A 104 -9.51 7.58 6.17
N LYS A 105 -10.05 7.17 7.34
CA LYS A 105 -9.61 7.71 8.63
C LYS A 105 -8.17 7.27 8.98
N ALA A 106 -7.79 6.04 8.62
CA ALA A 106 -6.45 5.52 8.82
C ALA A 106 -5.43 6.25 7.93
N GLU A 107 -5.71 6.41 6.64
CA GLU A 107 -4.79 7.07 5.70
C GLU A 107 -4.61 8.55 6.04
N ARG A 108 -5.67 9.22 6.55
CA ARG A 108 -5.53 10.56 7.12
C ARG A 108 -4.56 10.61 8.30
N SER A 109 -4.55 9.57 9.14
CA SER A 109 -3.60 9.46 10.25
C SER A 109 -2.17 9.26 9.74
N HIS A 110 -1.98 8.43 8.71
CA HIS A 110 -0.67 8.22 8.07
C HIS A 110 -0.12 9.51 7.46
N ALA A 111 -0.91 10.21 6.64
CA ALA A 111 -0.53 11.51 6.06
C ALA A 111 -0.08 12.51 7.15
N ASN A 112 -0.85 12.62 8.24
CA ASN A 112 -0.49 13.51 9.36
C ASN A 112 0.82 13.11 10.06
N ARG A 113 1.11 11.80 10.17
CA ARG A 113 2.36 11.31 10.78
C ARG A 113 3.56 11.59 9.88
N TYR A 114 3.42 11.37 8.57
CA TYR A 114 4.48 11.70 7.61
C TYR A 114 4.71 13.20 7.52
N GLN A 115 3.66 14.03 7.53
CA GLN A 115 3.82 15.49 7.54
C GLN A 115 4.61 15.96 8.76
N LYS A 116 4.29 15.46 9.96
CA LYS A 116 5.06 15.80 11.17
C LYS A 116 6.53 15.38 11.08
N ALA A 117 6.81 14.24 10.47
CA ALA A 117 8.18 13.79 10.25
C ALA A 117 8.92 14.71 9.28
N LEU A 118 8.26 15.11 8.18
CA LEU A 118 8.81 16.04 7.19
C LEU A 118 9.08 17.42 7.78
N ASP A 119 8.17 17.94 8.61
CA ASP A 119 8.34 19.23 9.30
C ASP A 119 9.50 19.23 10.30
N SER A 120 9.99 18.05 10.70
CA SER A 120 11.04 17.87 11.71
C SER A 120 12.40 17.47 11.12
N LEU A 121 12.52 17.40 9.79
CA LEU A 121 13.79 17.16 9.07
C LEU A 121 14.67 18.42 9.04
#